data_AF-A0A9X6KEZ9-F1
#
_entry.id   AF-A0A9X6KEZ9-F1
#
_cell.length_a   1.000
_cell.length_b   1.000
_cell.length_c   1.000
_cell.angle_alpha   90.00
_cell.angle_beta   90.00
_cell.angle_gamma   90.00
#
_symmetry.space_group_name_H-M   'P 1'
#
loop_
_entity.id
_entity.type
_entity.pdbx_description
1 polymer ?
#
loop_
_entity_poly.entity_id
_entity_poly.type
_entity_poly.pdbx_seq_one_letter_code
_entity_poly.pdbx_strand_id
1 'polypeptide(L)'
;MGQLTVNEQSTVAGLTTKNNSLDSKEGSYEKSNLREIVYELDEEIGEIGAKVATLEDVEILLGRLMEDMDRVVGKGEENFYFHEFHRKLRVYWRLINHTMNELNKDYEKAAELKEEIFNKVVKKNGEKRQ
;
A
#
# COMPACT_ATOMS: atom_id res chain seq x y z
N MET A 1 -29.34 -40.64 34.79
CA MET A 1 -29.35 -39.47 33.89
C MET A 1 -28.27 -38.52 34.39
N GLY A 2 -27.01 -38.81 34.01
CA GLY A 2 -25.83 -38.10 34.52
C GLY A 2 -25.56 -36.83 33.72
N GLN A 3 -25.24 -35.76 34.44
CA GLN A 3 -24.77 -34.49 33.89
C GLN A 3 -23.32 -34.68 33.40
N LEU A 4 -23.07 -34.36 32.12
CA LEU A 4 -21.74 -34.23 31.53
C LEU A 4 -21.35 -32.76 31.57
N THR A 5 -20.51 -32.40 32.53
CA THR A 5 -19.78 -31.12 32.53
C THR A 5 -18.57 -31.29 31.60
N VAL A 6 -18.64 -30.72 30.41
CA VAL A 6 -17.49 -30.63 29.50
C VAL A 6 -16.70 -29.38 29.88
N ASN A 7 -15.55 -29.60 30.51
CA ASN A 7 -14.57 -28.59 30.86
C ASN A 7 -13.56 -28.53 29.70
N GLU A 8 -13.83 -27.72 28.68
CA GLU A 8 -12.85 -27.44 27.61
C GLU A 8 -11.90 -26.33 28.08
N GLN A 9 -10.81 -26.74 28.72
CA GLN A 9 -9.62 -25.89 28.84
C GLN A 9 -9.01 -25.71 27.45
N SER A 10 -9.30 -24.57 26.82
CA SER A 10 -8.58 -24.12 25.62
C SER A 10 -7.20 -23.62 26.02
N THR A 11 -6.19 -24.49 25.86
CA THR A 11 -4.78 -24.12 25.94
C THR A 11 -4.35 -23.46 24.63
N VAL A 12 -4.56 -22.15 24.50
CA VAL A 12 -3.82 -21.31 23.55
C VAL A 12 -2.95 -20.36 24.36
N ALA A 13 -1.91 -20.93 24.96
CA ALA A 13 -0.80 -20.15 25.48
C ALA A 13 0.04 -19.65 24.30
N GLY A 14 0.20 -18.33 24.20
CA GLY A 14 1.34 -17.74 23.51
C GLY A 14 1.16 -17.35 22.05
N LEU A 15 0.21 -16.46 21.75
CA LEU A 15 0.36 -15.52 20.63
C LEU A 15 0.28 -14.10 21.20
N THR A 16 1.35 -13.70 21.89
CA THR A 16 1.64 -12.28 22.05
C THR A 16 2.03 -11.75 20.68
N THR A 17 1.05 -11.25 19.94
CA THR A 17 1.30 -10.36 18.81
C THR A 17 2.08 -9.18 19.35
N LYS A 18 3.40 -9.22 19.18
CA LYS A 18 4.24 -8.05 19.36
C LYS A 18 3.80 -7.07 18.29
N ASN A 19 2.98 -6.11 18.71
CA ASN A 19 2.74 -4.89 17.97
C ASN A 19 4.09 -4.19 17.84
N ASN A 20 4.84 -4.51 16.79
CA ASN A 20 5.96 -3.70 16.35
C ASN A 20 5.34 -2.47 15.70
N SER A 21 4.90 -1.53 16.54
CA SER A 21 4.72 -0.15 16.16
C SER A 21 6.09 0.35 15.72
N LEU A 22 6.41 0.22 14.43
CA LEU A 22 7.53 0.92 13.83
C LEU A 22 7.15 2.40 13.77
N ASP A 23 7.47 3.06 14.88
CA ASP A 23 7.62 4.50 14.97
C ASP A 23 8.48 4.95 13.78
N SER A 24 7.88 5.74 12.90
CA SER A 24 8.48 6.28 11.69
C SER A 24 9.68 7.15 12.07
N LYS A 25 10.84 6.52 12.23
CA LYS A 25 12.10 7.22 12.44
C LYS A 25 12.66 7.65 11.09
N GLU A 26 12.34 8.89 10.77
CA GLU A 26 13.15 9.76 9.93
C GLU A 26 14.59 9.76 10.49
N GLY A 27 15.52 9.02 9.87
CA GLY A 27 16.93 9.08 10.27
C GLY A 27 17.79 7.85 9.96
N SER A 28 18.67 8.01 8.96
CA SER A 28 19.99 7.38 8.80
C SER A 28 20.09 5.88 9.13
N TYR A 29 19.94 5.06 8.08
CA TYR A 29 20.11 3.61 8.08
C TYR A 29 21.58 3.13 8.18
N GLU A 30 22.55 3.99 8.53
CA GLU A 30 23.98 3.62 8.57
C GLU A 30 24.30 2.41 9.49
N LYS A 31 23.38 2.05 10.40
CA LYS A 31 23.49 0.90 11.31
C LYS A 31 22.65 -0.33 10.95
N SER A 32 21.73 -0.26 9.99
CA SER A 32 20.80 -1.35 9.68
C SER A 32 21.55 -2.54 9.07
N ASN A 33 21.30 -3.77 9.50
CA ASN A 33 21.91 -4.94 8.86
C ASN A 33 21.28 -5.15 7.46
N LEU A 34 22.00 -5.73 6.49
CA LEU A 34 21.48 -5.96 5.13
C LEU A 34 20.11 -6.67 5.15
N ARG A 35 19.93 -7.58 6.10
CA ARG A 35 18.67 -8.29 6.34
C ARG A 35 17.51 -7.33 6.62
N GLU A 36 17.71 -6.32 7.46
CA GLU A 36 16.66 -5.33 7.82
C GLU A 36 16.29 -4.48 6.61
N ILE A 37 17.28 -3.98 5.87
CA ILE A 37 17.08 -3.17 4.66
C ILE A 37 16.28 -3.95 3.60
N VAL A 38 16.55 -5.25 3.45
CA VAL A 38 15.81 -6.11 2.50
C VAL A 38 14.37 -6.36 2.96
N TYR A 39 14.12 -6.53 4.27
CA TYR A 39 12.75 -6.65 4.77
C TYR A 39 11.96 -5.36 4.56
N GLU A 40 12.56 -4.21 4.86
CA GLU A 40 11.91 -2.91 4.63
C GLU A 40 11.64 -2.70 3.14
N LEU A 41 12.58 -3.07 2.26
CA LEU A 41 12.35 -2.97 0.81
C LEU A 41 11.19 -3.86 0.33
N ASP A 42 11.06 -5.08 0.86
CA ASP A 42 9.95 -5.99 0.54
C ASP A 42 8.61 -5.40 0.99
N GLU A 43 8.56 -4.80 2.18
CA GLU A 43 7.39 -4.09 2.70
C GLU A 43 7.00 -2.91 1.78
N GLU A 44 7.96 -2.04 1.42
CA GLU A 44 7.70 -0.92 0.52
C GLU A 44 7.21 -1.37 -0.87
N ILE A 45 7.79 -2.45 -1.43
CA ILE A 45 7.32 -3.01 -2.70
C ILE A 45 5.89 -3.55 -2.59
N GLY A 46 5.55 -4.19 -1.47
CA GLY A 46 4.19 -4.64 -1.18
C GLY A 46 3.19 -3.49 -1.11
N GLU A 47 3.55 -2.42 -0.42
CA GLU A 47 2.77 -1.19 -0.29
C GLU A 47 2.56 -0.49 -1.64
N ILE A 48 3.61 -0.39 -2.46
CA ILE A 48 3.55 0.09 -3.85
C ILE A 48 2.55 -0.75 -4.65
N GLY A 49 2.64 -2.08 -4.57
CA GLY A 49 1.75 -3.00 -5.29
C GLY A 49 0.28 -2.80 -4.91
N ALA A 50 -0.02 -2.64 -3.62
CA ALA A 50 -1.39 -2.38 -3.14
C ALA A 50 -1.95 -1.04 -3.64
N LYS A 51 -1.11 0.00 -3.69
CA LYS A 51 -1.50 1.33 -4.19
C LYS A 51 -1.71 1.34 -5.70
N VAL A 52 -0.87 0.63 -6.45
CA VAL A 52 -1.08 0.43 -7.90
C VAL A 52 -2.40 -0.29 -8.17
N ALA A 53 -2.69 -1.39 -7.45
CA ALA A 53 -3.97 -2.09 -7.58
C ALA A 53 -5.17 -1.18 -7.28
N THR A 54 -5.04 -0.31 -6.27
CA THR A 54 -6.09 0.69 -5.97
C THR A 54 -6.28 1.69 -7.12
N LEU A 55 -5.19 2.14 -7.77
CA LEU A 55 -5.28 3.04 -8.92
C LEU A 55 -5.92 2.35 -10.14
N GLU A 56 -5.59 1.08 -10.39
CA GLU A 56 -6.23 0.25 -11.43
C GLU A 56 -7.75 0.11 -11.18
N ASP A 57 -8.16 -0.13 -9.94
CA ASP A 57 -9.58 -0.16 -9.58
C ASP A 57 -10.29 1.17 -9.86
N VAL A 58 -9.63 2.30 -9.57
CA VAL A 58 -10.19 3.62 -9.87
C VAL A 58 -10.26 3.89 -11.37
N GLU A 59 -9.29 3.41 -12.16
CA GLU A 59 -9.34 3.48 -13.62
C GLU A 59 -10.58 2.76 -14.16
N ILE A 60 -10.87 1.55 -13.66
CA ILE A 60 -12.08 0.80 -14.04
C ILE A 60 -13.35 1.58 -13.68
N LEU A 61 -13.40 2.20 -12.50
CA LEU A 61 -14.54 3.01 -12.07
C LEU A 61 -14.72 4.27 -12.92
N LEU A 62 -13.63 4.91 -13.35
CA LEU A 62 -13.67 6.04 -14.28
C LEU A 62 -14.17 5.61 -15.65
N GLY A 63 -13.71 4.46 -16.17
CA GLY A 63 -14.19 3.90 -17.43
C GLY A 63 -15.70 3.68 -17.41
N ARG A 64 -16.23 3.05 -16.35
CA ARG A 64 -17.69 2.86 -16.17
C ARG A 64 -18.45 4.17 -16.07
N LEU A 65 -17.90 5.16 -15.36
CA LEU A 65 -18.52 6.49 -15.28
C LEU A 65 -18.60 7.16 -16.65
N MET A 66 -17.58 6.99 -17.50
CA MET A 66 -17.59 7.52 -18.85
C MET A 66 -18.68 6.86 -19.70
N GLU A 67 -18.82 5.53 -19.63
CA GLU A 67 -19.92 4.80 -20.30
C GLU A 67 -21.31 5.26 -19.82
N ASP A 68 -21.48 5.48 -18.51
CA ASP A 68 -22.72 6.01 -17.93
C ASP A 68 -23.04 7.42 -18.45
N MET A 69 -22.02 8.30 -18.52
CA MET A 69 -22.14 9.65 -19.05
C MET A 69 -22.54 9.64 -20.53
N ASP A 70 -21.88 8.84 -21.35
CA ASP A 70 -22.18 8.70 -22.78
C ASP A 70 -23.61 8.20 -23.00
N ARG A 71 -24.04 7.22 -22.20
CA ARG A 71 -25.41 6.70 -22.25
C ARG A 71 -26.45 7.76 -21.90
N VAL A 72 -26.19 8.58 -20.90
CA VAL A 72 -27.11 9.65 -20.47
C VAL A 72 -27.16 10.78 -21.50
N VAL A 73 -26.01 11.18 -22.06
CA VAL A 73 -25.93 12.17 -23.14
C VAL A 73 -26.67 11.67 -24.38
N GLY A 74 -26.53 10.39 -24.74
CA GLY A 74 -27.27 9.78 -25.84
C GLY A 74 -28.79 9.82 -25.68
N LYS A 75 -29.30 10.00 -24.45
CA LYS A 75 -30.73 10.16 -24.14
C LYS A 75 -31.17 11.62 -23.97
N GLY A 76 -30.23 12.58 -23.93
CA GLY A 76 -30.53 13.98 -23.62
C GLY A 76 -30.93 14.22 -22.16
N GLU A 77 -30.45 13.38 -21.23
CA GLU A 77 -30.81 13.41 -19.80
C GLU A 77 -29.70 14.02 -18.92
N GLU A 78 -28.65 14.60 -19.49
CA GLU A 78 -27.43 15.01 -18.80
C GLU A 78 -27.66 15.99 -17.63
N ASN A 79 -28.63 16.88 -17.77
CA ASN A 79 -28.96 17.85 -16.72
C ASN A 79 -29.47 17.17 -15.43
N PHE A 80 -30.13 16.01 -15.54
CA PHE A 80 -30.64 15.27 -14.38
C PHE A 80 -29.53 14.56 -13.61
N TYR A 81 -28.47 14.14 -14.30
CA TYR A 81 -27.38 13.34 -13.72
C TYR A 81 -26.10 14.13 -13.44
N PHE A 82 -26.03 15.39 -13.88
CA PHE A 82 -24.83 16.22 -13.75
C PHE A 82 -24.25 16.23 -12.33
N HIS A 83 -25.10 16.38 -11.31
CA HIS A 83 -24.64 16.41 -9.92
C HIS A 83 -24.04 15.07 -9.47
N GLU A 84 -24.61 13.95 -9.92
CA GLU A 84 -24.10 12.62 -9.61
C GLU A 84 -22.74 12.38 -10.26
N PHE A 85 -22.61 12.69 -11.55
CA PHE A 85 -21.35 12.56 -12.29
C PHE A 85 -20.26 13.43 -11.69
N HIS A 86 -20.57 14.69 -11.40
CA HIS A 86 -19.62 15.60 -10.75
C HIS A 86 -19.18 15.07 -9.38
N ARG A 87 -20.10 14.51 -8.58
CA ARG A 87 -19.75 13.92 -7.28
C ARG A 87 -18.82 12.72 -7.45
N LYS A 88 -19.11 11.80 -8.37
CA LYS A 88 -18.27 10.62 -8.64
C LYS A 88 -16.87 11.03 -9.12
N LEU A 89 -16.78 11.92 -10.11
CA LEU A 89 -15.51 12.49 -10.58
C LEU A 89 -14.70 13.10 -9.45
N ARG A 90 -15.33 13.91 -8.59
CA ARG A 90 -14.64 14.53 -7.44
C ARG A 90 -14.10 13.50 -6.45
N VAL A 91 -14.83 12.42 -6.20
CA VAL A 91 -14.38 11.34 -5.30
C VAL A 91 -13.22 10.58 -5.91
N TYR A 92 -13.32 10.17 -7.17
CA TYR A 92 -12.24 9.44 -7.87
C TYR A 92 -10.98 10.30 -7.97
N TRP A 93 -11.12 11.58 -8.30
CA TRP A 93 -10.01 12.52 -8.32
C TRP A 93 -9.30 12.63 -6.96
N ARG A 94 -10.04 12.70 -5.86
CA ARG A 94 -9.44 12.74 -4.51
C ARG A 94 -8.70 11.45 -4.18
N LEU A 95 -9.27 10.30 -4.55
CA LEU A 95 -8.65 9.01 -4.32
C LEU A 95 -7.35 8.87 -5.13
N ILE A 96 -7.37 9.21 -6.42
CA ILE A 96 -6.17 9.22 -7.27
C ILE A 96 -5.07 10.09 -6.65
N ASN A 97 -5.38 11.33 -6.29
CA ASN A 97 -4.36 12.24 -5.74
C ASN A 97 -3.79 11.74 -4.42
N HIS A 98 -4.64 11.21 -3.54
CA HIS A 98 -4.20 10.67 -2.27
C HIS A 98 -3.29 9.45 -2.47
N THR A 99 -3.75 8.47 -3.24
CA THR A 99 -3.01 7.23 -3.52
C THR A 99 -1.73 7.50 -4.29
N MET A 100 -1.73 8.39 -5.29
CA MET A 100 -0.54 8.76 -6.05
C MET A 100 0.50 9.47 -5.18
N ASN A 101 0.06 10.33 -4.26
CA ASN A 101 0.97 11.00 -3.34
C ASN A 101 1.61 10.02 -2.36
N GLU A 102 0.88 9.02 -1.87
CA GLU A 102 1.47 7.96 -1.03
C GLU A 102 2.37 7.03 -1.84
N LEU A 103 1.96 6.62 -3.04
CA LEU A 103 2.75 5.80 -3.94
C LEU A 103 4.11 6.42 -4.26
N ASN A 104 4.15 7.73 -4.48
CA ASN A 104 5.41 8.44 -4.73
C ASN A 104 6.34 8.38 -3.51
N LYS A 105 5.81 8.47 -2.29
CA LYS A 105 6.61 8.40 -1.06
C LYS A 105 7.21 7.00 -0.88
N ASP A 106 6.40 5.96 -1.06
CA ASP A 106 6.87 4.58 -0.94
C ASP A 106 7.91 4.27 -2.03
N TYR A 107 7.69 4.78 -3.24
CA TYR A 107 8.66 4.66 -4.32
C TYR A 107 9.98 5.36 -4.02
N GLU A 108 9.96 6.58 -3.48
CA GLU A 108 11.15 7.30 -3.05
C GLU A 108 11.91 6.50 -1.98
N LYS A 109 11.20 5.99 -0.97
CA LYS A 109 11.78 5.18 0.10
C LYS A 109 12.36 3.85 -0.43
N ALA A 110 11.66 3.15 -1.31
CA ALA A 110 12.17 1.95 -1.96
C ALA A 110 13.42 2.23 -2.79
N ALA A 111 13.48 3.39 -3.46
CA ALA A 111 14.65 3.82 -4.22
C ALA A 111 15.86 4.10 -3.32
N GLU A 112 15.65 4.73 -2.15
CA GLU A 112 16.69 4.93 -1.14
C GLU A 112 17.22 3.60 -0.60
N LEU A 113 16.33 2.68 -0.21
CA LEU A 113 16.70 1.35 0.30
C LEU A 113 17.49 0.54 -0.76
N LYS A 114 17.07 0.61 -2.02
CA LYS A 114 17.79 -0.02 -3.15
C LYS A 114 19.21 0.53 -3.29
N GLU A 115 19.38 1.85 -3.22
CA GLU A 115 20.70 2.49 -3.30
C GLU A 115 21.57 2.11 -2.10
N GLU A 116 20.99 1.99 -0.91
CA GLU A 116 21.71 1.53 0.27
C GLU A 116 22.20 0.09 0.12
N ILE A 117 21.35 -0.83 -0.35
CA ILE A 117 21.75 -2.22 -0.64
C ILE A 117 22.92 -2.24 -1.62
N PHE A 118 22.84 -1.45 -2.70
CA PHE A 118 23.92 -1.36 -3.68
C PHE A 118 25.23 -0.90 -3.03
N ASN A 119 25.18 0.15 -2.21
CA ASN A 119 26.34 0.68 -1.51
C ASN A 119 26.94 -0.34 -0.52
N LYS A 120 26.09 -1.06 0.21
CA LYS A 120 26.53 -2.05 1.20
C LYS A 120 27.10 -3.32 0.57
N VAL A 121 26.54 -3.78 -0.55
CA VAL A 121 26.94 -5.04 -1.20
C VAL A 121 28.08 -4.82 -2.20
N VAL A 122 28.05 -3.75 -2.97
CA VAL A 122 29.01 -3.52 -4.06
C VAL A 122 30.22 -2.72 -3.58
N LYS A 123 30.01 -1.60 -2.88
CA LYS A 123 31.13 -0.71 -2.49
C LYS A 123 31.98 -1.29 -1.35
N LYS A 124 31.37 -1.88 -0.31
CA LYS A 124 32.13 -2.52 0.80
C LYS A 124 32.93 -3.76 0.37
N ASN A 125 32.55 -4.42 -0.72
CA ASN A 125 33.29 -5.58 -1.25
C ASN A 125 34.48 -5.18 -2.13
N GLY A 126 34.50 -3.93 -2.65
CA GLY A 126 35.64 -3.38 -3.39
C GLY A 126 36.81 -2.96 -2.49
N GLU A 127 36.52 -2.41 -1.31
CA GLU A 127 37.55 -1.92 -0.37
C GLU A 127 38.33 -3.03 0.35
N LYS A 128 37.74 -4.24 0.48
CA LYS A 128 38.42 -5.39 1.11
C LYS A 128 39.35 -6.16 0.16
N ARG A 129 39.47 -5.75 -1.11
CA ARG A 129 40.25 -6.45 -2.14
C ARG A 129 41.45 -5.65 -2.66
N GLN A 130 41.86 -4.58 -1.97
CA GLN A 130 43.10 -3.84 -2.26
C GLN A 130 44.11 -3.98 -1.13
#